data_AF-A0A850SKD0-F1
#
_entry.id   AF-A0A850SKD0-F1
#
_cell.length_a   1.000
_cell.length_b   1.000
_cell.length_c   1.000
_cell.angle_alpha   90.00
_cell.angle_beta   90.00
_cell.angle_gamma   90.00
#
_symmetry.space_group_name_H-M   'P 1'
#
loop_
_entity.id
_entity.type
_entity.pdbx_description
1 polymer ?
#
loop_
_entity_poly.entity_id
_entity_poly.type
_entity_poly.pdbx_seq_one_letter_code
_entity_poly.pdbx_strand_id
1 'polypeptide(L)'
;MAEMPLYECNEHQFVENVRRLLEAGDKFIVNRRITMHDDAKYGPATLPDEEFKRYETLVTRKVVNSTVTTKIPFVDTFHSSRFYDADETVHSTTALMFPRMSIPYYRVEYSVNVWGGTYFFAFDALFDPEIAIEKRSGRRLGKGALVHVLRYSPPNERVLAINMPKGVVVLDVKHMVRVIDHSSNF
;
A
#
# COMPACT_ATOMS: atom_id res chain seq x y z
N MET A 1 -28.59 -17.13 -1.84
CA MET A 1 -27.59 -17.50 -2.87
C MET A 1 -26.46 -18.19 -2.14
N ALA A 2 -26.08 -19.41 -2.52
CA ALA A 2 -24.92 -20.07 -1.91
C ALA A 2 -23.66 -19.31 -2.31
N GLU A 3 -22.84 -18.93 -1.34
CA GLU A 3 -21.58 -18.24 -1.55
C GLU A 3 -20.62 -19.21 -2.26
N MET A 4 -20.04 -18.81 -3.39
CA MET A 4 -19.06 -19.65 -4.08
C MET A 4 -17.82 -19.80 -3.20
N PRO A 5 -17.25 -21.01 -3.03
CA PRO A 5 -16.05 -21.20 -2.24
C PRO A 5 -14.88 -20.36 -2.79
N LEU A 6 -14.14 -19.74 -1.89
CA LEU A 6 -12.96 -18.91 -2.18
C LEU A 6 -11.68 -19.69 -1.90
N TYR A 7 -10.74 -19.67 -2.85
CA TYR A 7 -9.46 -20.35 -2.77
C TYR A 7 -8.32 -19.36 -2.96
N GLU A 8 -7.64 -19.03 -1.86
CA GLU A 8 -6.44 -18.20 -1.89
C GLU A 8 -5.25 -18.98 -2.45
N CYS A 9 -4.57 -18.40 -3.42
CA CYS A 9 -3.39 -18.93 -4.08
C CYS A 9 -2.21 -17.99 -3.85
N ASN A 10 -0.99 -18.52 -3.84
CA ASN A 10 0.18 -17.67 -4.11
C ASN A 10 0.30 -17.38 -5.63
N GLU A 11 1.19 -16.46 -6.01
CA GLU A 11 1.37 -16.05 -7.41
C GLU A 11 1.63 -17.24 -8.34
N HIS A 12 2.57 -18.12 -7.98
CA HIS A 12 2.95 -19.26 -8.80
C HIS A 12 1.79 -20.25 -8.98
N GLN A 13 1.06 -20.56 -7.90
CA GLN A 13 -0.11 -21.43 -7.95
C GLN A 13 -1.20 -20.83 -8.85
N PHE A 14 -1.44 -19.53 -8.72
CA PHE A 14 -2.45 -18.84 -9.52
C PHE A 14 -2.10 -18.87 -11.01
N VAL A 15 -0.86 -18.50 -11.36
CA VAL A 15 -0.35 -18.51 -12.75
C VAL A 15 -0.38 -19.92 -13.34
N GLU A 16 0.02 -20.93 -12.58
CA GLU A 16 0.02 -22.32 -13.02
C GLU A 16 -1.41 -22.86 -13.25
N ASN A 17 -2.37 -22.49 -12.39
CA ASN A 17 -3.77 -22.83 -12.60
C ASN A 17 -4.32 -22.19 -13.87
N VAL A 18 -4.02 -20.91 -14.10
CA VAL A 18 -4.39 -20.20 -15.34
C VAL A 18 -3.77 -20.88 -16.57
N ARG A 19 -2.50 -21.29 -16.51
CA ARG A 19 -1.83 -22.02 -17.59
C ARG A 19 -2.55 -23.34 -17.92
N ARG A 20 -2.92 -24.12 -16.89
CA ARG A 20 -3.64 -25.39 -17.08
C ARG A 20 -5.02 -25.19 -17.71
N LEU A 21 -5.74 -24.14 -17.32
CA LEU A 21 -7.03 -23.81 -17.92
C LEU A 21 -6.90 -23.47 -19.40
N LEU A 22 -5.84 -22.74 -19.80
CA LEU A 22 -5.56 -22.47 -21.22
C LEU A 22 -5.28 -23.76 -22.00
N GLU A 23 -4.46 -24.65 -21.42
CA GLU A 23 -4.08 -25.92 -22.06
C GLU A 23 -5.28 -26.87 -22.19
N ALA A 24 -6.22 -26.82 -21.26
CA ALA A 24 -7.48 -27.54 -21.33
C ALA A 24 -8.44 -26.98 -22.40
N GLY A 25 -8.18 -25.79 -22.94
CA GLY A 25 -9.06 -25.12 -23.90
C GLY A 25 -10.31 -24.50 -23.26
N ASP A 26 -10.31 -24.32 -21.93
CA ASP A 26 -11.42 -23.71 -21.22
C ASP A 26 -11.52 -22.21 -21.53
N LYS A 27 -12.75 -21.71 -21.64
CA LYS A 27 -13.01 -20.27 -21.74
C LYS A 27 -13.16 -19.70 -20.34
N PHE A 28 -12.25 -18.82 -19.96
CA PHE A 28 -12.29 -18.14 -18.68
C PHE A 28 -11.85 -16.68 -18.82
N ILE A 29 -12.16 -15.88 -17.81
CA ILE A 29 -11.72 -14.49 -17.69
C ILE A 29 -10.97 -14.36 -16.39
N VAL A 30 -9.79 -13.76 -16.46
CA VAL A 30 -9.10 -13.31 -15.26
C VAL A 30 -9.53 -11.88 -14.98
N ASN A 31 -10.06 -11.63 -13.80
CA ASN A 31 -10.34 -10.28 -13.32
C ASN A 31 -9.15 -9.77 -12.53
N ARG A 32 -8.74 -8.53 -12.79
CA ARG A 32 -7.80 -7.79 -11.93
C ARG A 32 -8.53 -6.62 -11.30
N ARG A 33 -8.56 -6.59 -9.97
CA ARG A 33 -9.10 -5.50 -9.17
C ARG A 33 -7.98 -4.77 -8.45
N ILE A 34 -7.96 -3.45 -8.55
CA ILE A 34 -7.00 -2.60 -7.83
C ILE A 34 -7.80 -1.65 -6.94
N THR A 35 -7.51 -1.70 -5.63
CA THR A 35 -8.17 -0.86 -4.61
C THR A 35 -7.12 -0.10 -3.82
N MET A 36 -7.35 1.19 -3.54
CA MET A 36 -6.44 2.01 -2.74
C MET A 36 -6.80 1.92 -1.26
N HIS A 37 -5.81 1.61 -0.44
CA HIS A 37 -5.92 1.53 1.00
C HIS A 37 -5.02 2.56 1.67
N ASP A 38 -5.54 3.12 2.75
CA ASP A 38 -4.80 3.92 3.71
C ASP A 38 -5.31 3.55 5.09
N ASP A 39 -4.74 2.47 5.61
CA ASP A 39 -5.11 1.87 6.88
C ASP A 39 -3.85 1.58 7.70
N ALA A 40 -4.04 0.98 8.88
CA ALA A 40 -2.97 0.75 9.82
C ALA A 40 -2.03 -0.42 9.46
N LYS A 41 -2.24 -1.10 8.33
CA LYS A 41 -1.46 -2.28 7.94
C LYS A 41 0.01 -1.94 7.71
N TYR A 42 0.29 -0.79 7.13
CA TYR A 42 1.64 -0.37 6.79
C TYR A 42 2.01 0.93 7.49
N GLY A 43 3.16 0.90 8.17
CA GLY A 43 3.77 2.09 8.75
C GLY A 43 5.28 1.92 8.91
N PRO A 44 6.00 2.99 9.24
CA PRO A 44 7.47 2.98 9.22
C PRO A 44 8.12 2.00 10.20
N ALA A 45 7.44 1.61 11.28
CA ALA A 45 7.97 0.64 12.24
C ALA A 45 8.06 -0.77 11.63
N THR A 46 7.10 -1.15 10.79
CA THR A 46 6.94 -2.52 10.29
C THR A 46 7.60 -2.76 8.93
N LEU A 47 8.01 -1.69 8.23
CA LEU A 47 8.72 -1.81 6.95
C LEU A 47 10.02 -2.63 7.09
N PRO A 48 10.43 -3.39 6.06
CA PRO A 48 11.81 -3.89 5.94
C PRO A 48 12.83 -2.74 5.95
N ASP A 49 14.07 -3.00 6.36
CA ASP A 49 15.10 -1.96 6.47
C ASP A 49 15.39 -1.26 5.13
N GLU A 50 15.37 -2.02 4.03
CA GLU A 50 15.58 -1.48 2.68
C GLU A 50 14.50 -0.45 2.28
N GLU A 51 13.23 -0.74 2.59
CA GLU A 51 12.11 0.17 2.34
C GLU A 51 12.12 1.37 3.31
N PHE A 52 12.47 1.13 4.58
CA PHE A 52 12.53 2.18 5.59
C PHE A 52 13.55 3.27 5.25
N LYS A 53 14.64 2.90 4.57
CA LYS A 53 15.71 3.83 4.16
C LYS A 53 15.18 5.07 3.42
N ARG A 54 14.07 4.92 2.70
CA ARG A 54 13.41 6.00 1.95
C ARG A 54 12.82 7.09 2.85
N TYR A 55 12.56 6.77 4.12
CA TYR A 55 11.99 7.67 5.11
C TYR A 55 13.04 8.22 6.10
N GLU A 56 14.28 7.72 6.05
CA GLU A 56 15.33 8.05 7.03
C GLU A 56 15.67 9.54 7.12
N THR A 57 15.39 10.32 6.08
CA THR A 57 15.55 11.78 6.14
C THR A 57 14.58 12.42 7.14
N LEU A 58 13.36 11.88 7.26
CA LEU A 58 12.30 12.45 8.10
C LEU A 58 12.24 11.80 9.48
N VAL A 59 12.48 10.49 9.54
CA VAL A 59 12.23 9.69 10.75
C VAL A 59 13.41 8.79 11.09
N THR A 60 13.44 8.30 12.32
CA THR A 60 14.44 7.36 12.82
C THR A 60 13.77 6.17 13.48
N ARG A 61 14.39 5.00 13.36
CA ARG A 61 14.03 3.79 14.11
C ARG A 61 15.32 3.04 14.45
N LYS A 62 15.28 2.23 15.51
CA LYS A 62 16.46 1.42 15.91
C LYS A 62 16.58 0.14 15.09
N VAL A 63 15.47 -0.57 14.93
CA VAL A 63 15.33 -1.84 14.22
C VAL A 63 13.91 -1.99 13.66
N VAL A 64 13.65 -3.01 12.84
CA VAL A 64 12.28 -3.41 12.47
C VAL A 64 11.45 -3.66 13.73
N ASN A 65 10.17 -3.28 13.68
CA ASN A 65 9.22 -3.34 14.80
C ASN A 65 9.65 -2.52 16.03
N SER A 66 10.45 -1.47 15.84
CA SER A 66 10.80 -0.50 16.89
C SER A 66 10.02 0.81 16.79
N THR A 67 10.02 1.60 17.88
CA THR A 67 9.38 2.92 17.92
C THR A 67 10.09 3.83 16.94
N VAL A 68 9.28 4.51 16.13
CA VAL A 68 9.72 5.47 15.12
C VAL A 68 9.38 6.87 15.61
N THR A 69 10.39 7.73 15.63
CA THR A 69 10.25 9.14 15.95
C THR A 69 10.70 10.01 14.78
N THR A 70 10.15 11.22 14.68
CA THR A 70 10.61 12.21 13.71
C THR A 70 11.99 12.74 14.09
N LYS A 71 12.88 12.86 13.08
CA LYS A 71 14.19 13.52 13.23
C LYS A 71 14.08 15.03 13.07
N ILE A 72 13.19 15.46 12.18
CA ILE A 72 12.98 16.85 11.79
C ILE A 72 11.49 17.10 11.65
N PRO A 73 11.03 18.35 11.81
CA PRO A 73 9.63 18.67 11.56
C PRO A 73 9.32 18.60 10.05
N PHE A 74 8.17 18.02 9.72
CA PHE A 74 7.73 17.90 8.33
C PHE A 74 6.20 17.91 8.18
N VAL A 75 5.75 18.16 6.96
CA VAL A 75 4.33 18.12 6.57
C VAL A 75 4.08 16.87 5.74
N ASP A 76 3.06 16.09 6.09
CA ASP A 76 2.55 15.00 5.28
C ASP A 76 1.33 15.44 4.51
N THR A 77 1.49 15.58 3.20
CA THR A 77 0.44 16.11 2.33
C THR A 77 -0.66 15.10 2.01
N PHE A 78 -0.40 13.80 2.15
CA PHE A 78 -1.39 12.77 1.85
C PHE A 78 -2.42 12.65 2.97
N HIS A 79 -1.97 12.78 4.22
CA HIS A 79 -2.83 12.74 5.41
C HIS A 79 -3.30 14.14 5.81
N SER A 80 -4.01 14.82 4.91
CA SER A 80 -4.61 16.15 5.15
C SER A 80 -3.62 17.25 5.56
N SER A 81 -2.39 17.22 5.01
CA SER A 81 -1.33 18.18 5.36
C SER A 81 -1.00 18.18 6.86
N ARG A 82 -1.02 17.01 7.50
CA ARG A 82 -0.65 16.84 8.92
C ARG A 82 0.78 17.30 9.15
N PHE A 83 0.99 18.04 10.23
CA PHE A 83 2.31 18.49 10.66
C PHE A 83 2.81 17.57 11.76
N TYR A 84 4.03 17.07 11.63
CA TYR A 84 4.72 16.32 12.67
C TYR A 84 5.84 17.19 13.24
N ASP A 85 5.85 17.34 14.55
CA ASP A 85 6.89 18.07 15.28
C ASP A 85 8.16 17.21 15.38
N ALA A 86 9.32 17.80 15.69
CA ALA A 86 10.54 17.04 15.96
C ALA A 86 10.38 16.18 17.23
N ASP A 87 11.04 15.01 17.25
CA ASP A 87 10.97 14.02 18.34
C ASP A 87 9.55 13.48 18.62
N GLU A 88 8.59 13.70 17.73
CA GLU A 88 7.26 13.13 17.83
C GLU A 88 7.28 11.64 17.46
N THR A 89 6.64 10.81 18.29
CA THR A 89 6.42 9.39 17.96
C THR A 89 5.39 9.26 16.85
N VAL A 90 5.81 8.75 15.69
CA VAL A 90 4.93 8.51 14.53
C VAL A 90 4.41 7.07 14.46
N HIS A 91 5.10 6.13 15.12
CA HIS A 91 4.70 4.73 15.19
C HIS A 91 5.35 4.06 16.41
N SER A 92 4.59 3.49 17.34
CA SER A 92 5.12 2.92 18.59
C SER A 92 5.33 1.41 18.50
N THR A 93 6.35 0.87 19.18
CA THR A 93 6.51 -0.59 19.39
C THR A 93 5.33 -1.25 20.07
N THR A 94 4.66 -0.51 20.96
CA THR A 94 3.52 -1.01 21.73
C THR A 94 2.21 -0.94 20.95
N ALA A 95 2.20 -0.29 19.78
CA ALA A 95 1.01 -0.05 18.97
C ALA A 95 1.35 -0.12 17.46
N LEU A 96 1.90 -1.26 17.03
CA LEU A 96 2.30 -1.48 15.63
C LEU A 96 1.13 -1.52 14.64
N MET A 97 -0.08 -1.80 15.15
CA MET A 97 -1.31 -1.86 14.36
C MET A 97 -2.04 -0.51 14.33
N PHE A 98 -1.43 0.57 14.82
CA PHE A 98 -2.04 1.90 14.89
C PHE A 98 -0.97 2.99 14.66
N PRO A 99 -0.37 3.05 13.46
CA PRO A 99 0.58 4.09 13.13
C PRO A 99 -0.12 5.45 13.11
N ARG A 100 0.54 6.49 13.65
CA ARG A 100 0.09 7.87 13.42
C ARG A 100 0.39 8.33 12.00
N MET A 101 1.42 7.75 11.38
CA MET A 101 1.80 7.91 9.99
C MET A 101 1.69 6.56 9.27
N SER A 102 0.57 6.32 8.60
CA SER A 102 0.35 5.18 7.71
C SER A 102 1.06 5.38 6.36
N ILE A 103 1.23 4.28 5.63
CA ILE A 103 1.77 4.30 4.26
C ILE A 103 0.67 3.79 3.32
N PRO A 104 0.17 4.62 2.39
CA PRO A 104 -0.86 4.19 1.46
C PRO A 104 -0.34 3.13 0.49
N TYR A 105 -1.23 2.27 0.03
CA TYR A 105 -0.91 1.16 -0.87
C TYR A 105 -2.06 0.82 -1.82
N TYR A 106 -1.72 0.16 -2.93
CA TYR A 106 -2.69 -0.53 -3.75
C TYR A 106 -2.74 -2.00 -3.38
N ARG A 107 -3.94 -2.49 -3.04
CA ARG A 107 -4.23 -3.93 -3.01
C ARG A 107 -4.65 -4.37 -4.41
N VAL A 108 -3.81 -5.19 -5.04
CA VAL A 108 -4.02 -5.77 -6.36
C VAL A 108 -4.49 -7.21 -6.19
N GLU A 109 -5.68 -7.51 -6.66
CA GLU A 109 -6.27 -8.84 -6.61
C GLU A 109 -6.51 -9.35 -8.02
N TYR A 110 -6.02 -10.55 -8.30
CA TYR A 110 -6.34 -11.33 -9.48
C TYR A 110 -7.28 -12.46 -9.09
N SER A 111 -8.36 -12.67 -9.84
CA SER A 111 -9.31 -13.74 -9.59
C SER A 111 -9.83 -14.40 -10.86
N VAL A 112 -10.16 -15.68 -10.76
CA VAL A 112 -10.77 -16.47 -11.82
C VAL A 112 -11.84 -17.39 -11.23
N ASN A 113 -13.01 -17.42 -11.89
CA ASN A 113 -14.12 -18.27 -11.48
C ASN A 113 -14.13 -19.53 -12.32
N VAL A 114 -13.80 -20.67 -11.72
CA VAL A 114 -13.76 -21.99 -12.40
C VAL A 114 -14.15 -23.09 -11.43
N TRP A 115 -14.67 -24.18 -11.98
CA TRP A 115 -15.00 -25.41 -11.23
C TRP A 115 -15.90 -25.19 -10.00
N GLY A 116 -16.79 -24.19 -10.06
CA GLY A 116 -17.70 -23.86 -8.98
C GLY A 116 -17.07 -23.08 -7.82
N GLY A 117 -15.83 -22.58 -7.96
CA GLY A 117 -15.16 -21.74 -6.97
C GLY A 117 -14.49 -20.51 -7.58
N THR A 118 -14.02 -19.62 -6.70
CA THR A 118 -13.19 -18.46 -7.08
C THR A 118 -11.78 -18.70 -6.58
N TYR A 119 -10.83 -18.76 -7.50
CA TYR A 119 -9.41 -18.81 -7.17
C TYR A 119 -8.88 -17.38 -7.25
N PHE A 120 -8.15 -16.93 -6.23
CA PHE A 120 -7.61 -15.57 -6.23
C PHE A 120 -6.19 -15.50 -5.67
N PHE A 121 -5.44 -14.51 -6.15
CA PHE A 121 -4.14 -14.12 -5.64
C PHE A 121 -4.17 -12.60 -5.43
N ALA A 122 -3.71 -12.14 -4.27
CA ALA A 122 -3.62 -10.71 -4.00
C ALA A 122 -2.25 -10.34 -3.44
N PHE A 123 -1.80 -9.14 -3.76
CA PHE A 123 -0.59 -8.54 -3.20
C PHE A 123 -0.78 -7.03 -3.02
N ASP A 124 0.06 -6.45 -2.17
CA ASP A 124 0.02 -5.04 -1.86
C ASP A 124 1.25 -4.34 -2.43
N ALA A 125 1.02 -3.23 -3.12
CA ALA A 125 2.06 -2.38 -3.66
C ALA A 125 2.03 -1.02 -2.93
N LEU A 126 3.04 -0.77 -2.10
CA LEU A 126 3.15 0.48 -1.33
C LEU A 126 3.38 1.67 -2.26
N PHE A 127 2.87 2.83 -1.86
CA PHE A 127 3.18 4.08 -2.54
C PHE A 127 4.61 4.50 -2.27
N ASP A 128 5.18 5.16 -3.27
CA ASP A 128 6.53 5.67 -3.24
C ASP A 128 6.59 6.99 -2.45
N PRO A 129 7.30 7.07 -1.31
CA PRO A 129 7.53 8.33 -0.64
C PRO A 129 8.41 9.26 -1.48
N GLU A 130 7.99 10.51 -1.59
CA GLU A 130 8.76 11.63 -2.14
C GLU A 130 8.93 12.68 -1.06
N ILE A 131 10.18 13.03 -0.77
CA ILE A 131 10.54 14.02 0.25
C ILE A 131 11.11 15.24 -0.46
N ALA A 132 10.40 16.36 -0.38
CA ALA A 132 10.81 17.63 -0.96
C ALA A 132 10.97 18.70 0.12
N ILE A 133 11.71 19.78 -0.18
CA ILE A 133 11.75 20.98 0.66
C ILE A 133 10.89 22.03 -0.04
N GLU A 134 9.86 22.53 0.65
CA GLU A 134 8.96 23.54 0.11
C GLU A 134 8.88 24.75 1.03
N LYS A 135 8.63 25.92 0.42
CA LYS A 135 8.28 27.12 1.17
C LYS A 135 6.80 27.08 1.52
N ARG A 136 6.47 26.89 2.80
CA ARG A 136 5.08 26.88 3.30
C ARG A 136 4.83 28.01 4.28
N SER A 137 3.56 28.40 4.33
CA SER A 137 3.05 29.34 5.34
C SER A 137 1.95 28.65 6.12
N GLY A 138 1.92 28.85 7.44
CA GLY A 138 0.90 28.23 8.28
C GLY A 138 0.97 28.71 9.71
N ARG A 139 -0.09 28.46 10.48
CA ARG A 139 -0.19 28.90 11.87
C ARG A 139 0.99 28.42 12.74
N ARG A 140 1.50 27.20 12.48
CA ARG A 140 2.67 26.61 13.16
C ARG A 140 4.01 27.00 12.53
N LEU A 141 4.03 27.44 11.27
CA LEU A 141 5.24 27.60 10.46
C LEU A 141 5.64 29.07 10.22
N GLY A 142 4.78 30.03 10.55
CA GLY A 142 4.96 31.43 10.18
C GLY A 142 4.74 31.67 8.68
N LYS A 143 5.19 32.82 8.17
CA LYS A 143 5.10 33.15 6.73
C LYS A 143 6.38 32.75 6.01
N GLY A 144 6.27 31.78 5.09
CA GLY A 144 7.32 31.46 4.14
C GLY A 144 8.52 30.68 4.70
N ALA A 145 8.29 29.79 5.67
CA ALA A 145 9.32 28.89 6.16
C ALA A 145 9.61 27.76 5.15
N LEU A 146 10.87 27.34 5.06
CA LEU A 146 11.24 26.11 4.34
C LEU A 146 10.95 24.92 5.24
N VAL A 147 10.21 23.94 4.74
CA VAL A 147 9.75 22.78 5.50
C VAL A 147 9.88 21.54 4.64
N HIS A 148 10.26 20.43 5.25
CA HIS A 148 10.23 19.13 4.58
C HIS A 148 8.78 18.69 4.36
N VAL A 149 8.50 18.21 3.16
CA VAL A 149 7.17 17.77 2.74
C VAL A 149 7.26 16.34 2.27
N LEU A 150 6.51 15.46 2.94
CA LEU A 150 6.27 14.08 2.55
C LEU A 150 5.06 14.03 1.62
N ARG A 151 5.26 13.39 0.48
CA ARG A 151 4.24 13.06 -0.51
C ARG A 151 4.31 11.57 -0.80
N TYR A 152 3.22 11.01 -1.29
CA TYR A 152 3.15 9.63 -1.73
C TYR A 152 2.73 9.60 -3.20
N SER A 153 3.61 9.05 -4.03
CA SER A 153 3.35 8.81 -5.45
C SER A 153 2.88 7.37 -5.65
N PRO A 154 1.88 7.12 -6.52
CA PRO A 154 1.44 5.77 -6.78
C PRO A 154 2.59 4.94 -7.39
N PRO A 155 2.70 3.64 -7.05
CA PRO A 155 3.73 2.78 -7.59
C PRO A 155 3.57 2.62 -9.11
N ASN A 156 4.68 2.30 -9.79
CA ASN A 156 4.70 2.08 -11.23
C ASN A 156 3.73 0.96 -11.66
N GLU A 157 2.99 1.16 -12.76
CA GLU A 157 2.03 0.16 -13.26
C GLU A 157 2.64 -1.23 -13.50
N ARG A 158 3.95 -1.32 -13.79
CA ARG A 158 4.67 -2.61 -13.92
C ARG A 158 4.67 -3.42 -12.64
N VAL A 159 4.70 -2.77 -11.48
CA VAL A 159 4.66 -3.43 -10.15
C VAL A 159 3.25 -3.98 -9.86
N LEU A 160 2.22 -3.42 -10.51
CA LEU A 160 0.82 -3.83 -10.34
C LEU A 160 0.43 -5.00 -11.25
N ALA A 161 1.38 -5.59 -11.98
CA ALA A 161 1.13 -6.65 -12.95
C ALA A 161 1.92 -7.91 -12.60
N ILE A 162 1.27 -9.08 -12.68
CA ILE A 162 1.96 -10.38 -12.65
C ILE A 162 2.21 -10.92 -14.06
N ASN A 163 3.18 -11.83 -14.17
CA ASN A 163 3.53 -12.47 -15.43
C ASN A 163 2.49 -13.53 -15.81
N MET A 164 1.51 -13.12 -16.62
CA MET A 164 0.48 -14.03 -17.12
C MET A 164 0.93 -14.83 -18.35
N PRO A 165 0.44 -16.07 -18.52
CA PRO A 165 0.66 -16.82 -19.75
C PRO A 165 0.11 -16.07 -20.97
N LYS A 166 0.76 -16.26 -22.13
CA LYS A 166 0.30 -15.65 -23.38
C LYS A 166 -1.08 -16.18 -23.76
N GLY A 167 -1.96 -15.30 -24.26
CA GLY A 167 -3.31 -15.65 -24.69
C GLY A 167 -4.40 -15.50 -23.61
N VAL A 168 -4.03 -15.19 -22.36
CA VAL A 168 -4.99 -14.81 -21.31
C VAL A 168 -5.50 -13.41 -21.56
N VAL A 169 -6.82 -13.24 -21.51
CA VAL A 169 -7.45 -11.92 -21.44
C VAL A 169 -7.63 -11.56 -19.96
N VAL A 170 -7.00 -10.46 -19.54
CA VAL A 170 -7.16 -9.88 -18.21
C VAL A 170 -8.11 -8.70 -18.31
N LEU A 171 -9.19 -8.73 -17.53
CA LEU A 171 -10.15 -7.64 -17.43
C LEU A 171 -9.82 -6.78 -16.21
N ASP A 172 -9.51 -5.52 -16.47
CA ASP A 172 -9.17 -4.55 -15.42
C ASP A 172 -10.42 -3.86 -14.86
N VAL A 173 -10.67 -4.07 -13.58
CA VAL A 173 -11.65 -3.33 -12.80
C VAL A 173 -10.89 -2.41 -11.85
N LYS A 174 -10.56 -1.20 -12.30
CA LYS A 174 -9.98 -0.16 -11.43
C LYS A 174 -11.10 0.46 -10.59
N HIS A 175 -11.13 0.15 -9.30
CA HIS A 175 -11.98 0.84 -8.32
C HIS A 175 -11.10 1.76 -7.47
N MET A 176 -10.93 3.00 -7.92
CA MET A 176 -10.17 4.03 -7.19
C MET A 176 -10.99 4.63 -6.03
N VAL A 177 -11.64 3.79 -5.24
CA VAL A 177 -12.29 4.20 -4.00
C VAL A 177 -11.24 4.09 -2.89
N ARG A 178 -10.90 5.22 -2.25
CA ARG A 178 -10.05 5.23 -1.05
C ARG A 178 -10.82 4.52 0.07
N VAL A 179 -10.34 3.35 0.47
CA VAL A 179 -10.84 2.69 1.68
C VAL A 179 -10.08 3.27 2.86
N ILE A 180 -10.76 4.11 3.65
CA ILE A 180 -10.26 4.61 4.94
C ILE A 180 -10.89 3.74 6.00
N ASP A 181 -10.11 2.93 6.70
CA ASP A 181 -10.62 2.15 7.82
C ASP A 181 -10.67 3.01 9.09
N HIS A 182 -11.87 3.52 9.40
CA HIS A 182 -12.14 4.33 10.58
C HIS A 182 -12.18 3.52 11.90
N SER A 183 -11.94 2.21 11.88
CA SER A 183 -11.73 1.44 13.13
C SER A 183 -10.46 1.86 13.88
N SER A 184 -9.63 2.68 13.24
CA SER A 184 -8.39 3.29 13.74
C SER A 184 -8.57 4.73 14.25
N ASN A 185 -9.74 5.08 14.82
CA ASN A 185 -9.96 6.41 15.42
C ASN A 185 -9.20 6.54 16.75
N PHE A 186 -7.97 7.09 16.72
CA PHE A 186 -7.35 7.78 17.87
C PHE A 186 -6.46 8.95 17.44
#